data_AF-A0A662IWQ3-F1
#
_entry.id   AF-A0A662IWQ3-F1
#
_cell.length_a   1.000
_cell.length_b   1.000
_cell.length_c   1.000
_cell.angle_alpha   90.00
_cell.angle_beta   90.00
_cell.angle_gamma   90.00
#
_symmetry.space_group_name_H-M   'P 1'
#
loop_
_entity.id
_entity.type
_entity.pdbx_description
1 polymer ?
#
loop_
_entity_poly.entity_id
_entity_poly.type
_entity_poly.pdbx_seq_one_letter_code
_entity_poly.pdbx_strand_id
1 'polypeptide(L)'
;MTRGVEFVKILYVKPVVTEDKLLKKLKKKTCEVSGVALTYYPYWIFYFKAELWRLLMKPRVVRLVVSVDGVTGKPAQGGPEVDKEGKLKHVEGEEVEGQMLVKLEVCEEEALRQAESFAKRYMAYLFPGKNIKLEVERRELIYRPFWLVKMRDVIKALDAIDGEEITISTSSAIKGRREEGSELH
;
A
#
# COMPACT_ATOMS: atom_id res chain seq x y z
N MET A 1 -15.50 -18.54 -26.26
CA MET A 1 -14.21 -18.73 -25.57
C MET A 1 -14.30 -18.09 -24.20
N THR A 2 -14.67 -18.85 -23.18
CA THR A 2 -14.62 -18.41 -21.78
C THR A 2 -13.16 -18.26 -21.39
N ARG A 3 -12.68 -17.01 -21.21
CA ARG A 3 -11.37 -16.76 -20.58
C ARG A 3 -11.44 -17.38 -19.19
N GLY A 4 -10.55 -18.32 -18.89
CA GLY A 4 -10.45 -18.89 -17.54
C GLY A 4 -10.17 -17.78 -16.54
N VAL A 5 -10.78 -17.88 -15.35
CA VAL A 5 -10.42 -17.02 -14.23
C VAL A 5 -9.02 -17.44 -13.78
N GLU A 6 -8.07 -16.50 -13.82
CA GLU A 6 -6.71 -16.73 -13.33
C GLU A 6 -6.67 -16.50 -11.83
N PHE A 7 -6.16 -17.48 -11.09
CA PHE A 7 -5.94 -17.38 -9.65
C PHE A 7 -4.46 -17.17 -9.34
N VAL A 8 -4.19 -16.30 -8.37
CA VAL A 8 -2.83 -15.92 -7.97
C VAL A 8 -2.72 -16.05 -6.46
N LYS A 9 -1.64 -16.70 -6.00
CA LYS A 9 -1.31 -16.76 -4.58
C LYS A 9 -0.66 -15.45 -4.14
N ILE A 10 -1.23 -14.80 -3.14
CA ILE A 10 -0.73 -13.54 -2.58
C ILE A 10 -0.44 -13.66 -1.09
N LEU A 11 0.42 -12.77 -0.59
CA LEU A 11 0.51 -12.45 0.84
C LEU A 11 -0.30 -11.19 1.10
N TYR A 12 -1.16 -11.20 2.12
CA TYR A 12 -1.99 -10.04 2.44
C TYR A 12 -2.14 -9.79 3.93
N VAL A 13 -2.48 -8.55 4.29
CA VAL A 13 -2.63 -8.11 5.69
C VAL A 13 -3.99 -8.55 6.26
N LYS A 14 -4.00 -8.95 7.53
CA LYS A 14 -5.17 -9.36 8.31
C LYS A 14 -5.36 -8.54 9.61
N PRO A 15 -6.56 -8.59 10.22
CA PRO A 15 -7.79 -9.24 9.76
C PRO A 15 -8.47 -8.45 8.64
N VAL A 16 -9.29 -9.12 7.83
CA VAL A 16 -10.17 -8.47 6.85
C VAL A 16 -11.56 -8.30 7.46
N VAL A 17 -12.04 -7.07 7.55
CA VAL A 17 -13.41 -6.75 7.92
C VAL A 17 -14.33 -7.34 6.88
N THR A 18 -15.31 -8.14 7.32
CA THR A 18 -16.27 -8.77 6.41
C THR A 18 -17.20 -7.74 5.76
N GLU A 19 -17.71 -8.07 4.57
CA GLU A 19 -18.69 -7.23 3.86
C GLU A 19 -19.91 -6.89 4.73
N ASP A 20 -20.43 -7.85 5.49
CA ASP A 20 -21.54 -7.61 6.43
C ASP A 20 -21.22 -6.54 7.49
N LYS A 21 -20.00 -6.57 8.04
CA LYS A 21 -19.56 -5.57 9.02
C LYS A 21 -19.39 -4.20 8.36
N LEU A 22 -18.85 -4.16 7.14
CA LEU A 22 -18.74 -2.96 6.33
C LEU A 22 -20.12 -2.34 6.07
N LEU A 23 -21.06 -3.12 5.55
CA LEU A 23 -22.41 -2.67 5.22
C LEU A 23 -23.16 -2.18 6.46
N LYS A 24 -23.01 -2.85 7.62
CA LYS A 24 -23.54 -2.37 8.90
C LYS A 24 -22.97 -1.01 9.31
N LYS A 25 -21.68 -0.76 9.06
CA LYS A 25 -21.03 0.54 9.33
C LYS A 25 -21.56 1.63 8.39
N LEU A 26 -21.79 1.30 7.12
CA LEU A 26 -22.27 2.24 6.10
C LEU A 26 -23.76 2.59 6.22
N LYS A 27 -24.62 1.64 6.61
CA LYS A 27 -26.06 1.90 6.82
C LYS A 27 -26.31 3.02 7.84
N LYS A 28 -25.44 3.17 8.84
CA LYS A 28 -25.51 4.27 9.82
C LYS A 28 -25.32 5.66 9.20
N LYS A 29 -24.72 5.76 8.00
CA LYS A 29 -24.44 7.03 7.31
C LYS A 29 -25.51 7.43 6.28
N THR A 30 -26.66 6.74 6.22
CA THR A 30 -27.77 7.06 5.27
C THR A 30 -27.33 7.18 3.80
N CYS A 31 -26.33 6.41 3.37
CA CYS A 31 -25.88 6.38 1.98
C CYS A 31 -26.45 5.16 1.25
N GLU A 32 -27.00 5.38 0.04
CA GLU A 32 -27.40 4.29 -0.85
C GLU A 32 -26.15 3.66 -1.49
N VAL A 33 -25.86 2.41 -1.11
CA VAL A 33 -24.76 1.60 -1.63
C VAL A 33 -25.30 0.75 -2.78
N SER A 34 -24.73 0.91 -3.97
CA SER A 34 -25.15 0.17 -5.17
C SER A 34 -24.19 -0.97 -5.56
N GLY A 35 -23.04 -1.09 -4.88
CA GLY A 35 -22.09 -2.16 -5.13
C GLY A 35 -20.89 -2.12 -4.18
N VAL A 36 -20.33 -3.30 -3.91
CA VAL A 36 -19.13 -3.49 -3.08
C VAL A 36 -18.21 -4.49 -3.79
N ALA A 37 -16.91 -4.25 -3.76
CA ALA A 37 -15.90 -5.16 -4.26
C ALA A 37 -14.66 -5.15 -3.36
N LEU A 38 -14.11 -6.32 -3.05
CA LEU A 38 -12.83 -6.44 -2.36
C LEU A 38 -11.70 -6.34 -3.39
N THR A 39 -10.71 -5.51 -3.12
CA THR A 39 -9.50 -5.40 -3.93
C THR A 39 -8.25 -5.47 -3.08
N TYR A 40 -7.16 -5.94 -3.67
CA TYR A 40 -5.86 -6.12 -3.02
C TYR A 40 -4.86 -5.15 -3.64
N TYR A 41 -4.39 -4.19 -2.86
CA TYR A 41 -3.48 -3.14 -3.31
C TYR A 41 -2.02 -3.50 -2.98
N PRO A 42 -1.10 -3.50 -3.97
CA PRO A 42 0.26 -4.00 -3.77
C PRO A 42 1.18 -3.01 -3.05
N TYR A 43 1.99 -3.52 -2.13
CA TYR A 43 3.11 -2.81 -1.50
C TYR A 43 4.36 -3.69 -1.48
N TRP A 44 5.49 -3.13 -1.89
CA TRP A 44 6.80 -3.73 -1.65
C TRP A 44 7.27 -3.37 -0.25
N ILE A 45 7.62 -4.36 0.56
CA ILE A 45 8.09 -4.17 1.92
C ILE A 45 9.55 -4.61 2.02
N PHE A 46 10.40 -3.68 2.46
CA PHE A 46 11.83 -3.89 2.63
C PHE A 46 12.23 -3.76 4.09
N TYR A 47 12.93 -4.78 4.60
CA TYR A 47 13.47 -4.78 5.95
C TYR A 47 14.96 -4.49 5.87
N PHE A 48 15.36 -3.35 6.41
CA PHE A 48 16.74 -2.89 6.44
C PHE A 48 17.36 -3.12 7.81
N LYS A 49 18.58 -3.61 7.80
CA LYS A 49 19.52 -3.54 8.90
C LYS A 49 20.46 -2.36 8.66
N ALA A 50 20.48 -1.43 9.60
CA ALA A 50 21.39 -0.32 9.63
C ALA A 50 22.45 -0.51 10.71
N GLU A 51 23.71 -0.56 10.31
CA GLU A 51 24.84 -0.59 11.23
C GLU A 51 25.38 0.82 11.43
N LEU A 52 25.28 1.32 12.66
CA LEU A 52 25.81 2.61 13.08
C LEU A 52 27.23 2.39 13.61
N TRP A 53 28.22 2.70 12.78
CA TRP A 53 29.62 2.54 13.15
C TRP A 53 30.06 3.67 14.09
N ARG A 54 30.78 3.29 15.15
CA ARG A 54 31.35 4.18 16.16
C ARG A 54 32.84 3.90 16.25
N LEU A 55 33.66 4.93 16.38
CA LEU A 55 35.11 4.74 16.53
C LEU A 55 35.38 3.88 17.77
N LEU A 56 36.11 2.76 17.61
CA LEU A 56 36.56 1.86 18.69
C LEU A 56 35.47 1.12 19.49
N MET A 57 34.20 1.15 19.04
CA MET A 57 33.10 0.41 19.67
C MET A 57 32.40 -0.53 18.69
N LYS A 58 31.74 -1.57 19.21
CA LYS A 58 30.87 -2.43 18.42
C LYS A 58 29.78 -1.60 17.72
N PRO A 59 29.51 -1.81 16.42
CA PRO A 59 28.44 -1.13 15.71
C PRO A 59 27.09 -1.36 16.39
N ARG A 60 26.29 -0.31 16.51
CA ARG A 60 24.90 -0.44 16.97
C ARG A 60 24.03 -0.81 15.78
N VAL A 61 23.25 -1.88 15.91
CA VAL A 61 22.29 -2.30 14.88
C VAL A 61 20.93 -1.66 15.14
N VAL A 62 20.36 -1.07 14.10
CA VAL A 62 18.99 -0.55 14.07
C VAL A 62 18.26 -1.21 12.91
N ARG A 63 17.03 -1.68 13.13
CA ARG A 63 16.18 -2.20 12.06
C ARG A 63 15.16 -1.17 11.64
N LEU A 64 14.95 -1.07 10.33
CA LEU A 64 14.01 -0.16 9.71
C LEU A 64 13.18 -0.94 8.70
N VAL A 65 11.87 -0.70 8.69
CA VAL A 65 10.97 -1.22 7.67
C VAL A 65 10.54 -0.07 6.79
N VAL A 66 10.64 -0.25 5.47
CA VAL A 66 10.19 0.71 4.47
C VAL A 66 9.20 0.02 3.56
N SER A 67 8.01 0.60 3.45
CA SER A 67 7.03 0.21 2.44
C SER A 67 7.17 1.11 1.23
N VAL A 68 6.92 0.56 0.05
CA VAL A 68 6.85 1.30 -1.21
C VAL A 68 5.56 0.93 -1.89
N ASP A 69 4.75 1.94 -2.19
CA ASP A 69 3.51 1.79 -2.96
C ASP A 69 3.81 1.13 -4.32
N GLY A 70 3.22 -0.04 -4.57
CA GLY A 70 3.46 -0.82 -5.78
C GLY A 70 2.87 -0.22 -7.06
N VAL A 71 2.08 0.85 -6.94
CA VAL A 71 1.50 1.60 -8.05
C VAL A 71 2.22 2.93 -8.23
N THR A 72 2.41 3.70 -7.15
CA THR A 72 2.95 5.07 -7.23
C THR A 72 4.46 5.17 -6.97
N GLY A 73 5.08 4.12 -6.45
CA GLY A 73 6.51 4.10 -6.11
C GLY A 73 6.87 4.96 -4.89
N LYS A 74 5.88 5.52 -4.19
CA LYS A 74 6.11 6.39 -3.03
C LYS A 74 6.55 5.56 -1.83
N PRO A 75 7.73 5.84 -1.24
CA PRO A 75 8.19 5.16 -0.04
C PRO A 75 7.59 5.79 1.22
N ALA A 76 7.34 4.96 2.23
CA ALA A 76 6.97 5.38 3.57
C ALA A 76 7.66 4.50 4.62
N GLN A 77 7.83 5.05 5.82
CA GLN A 77 8.28 4.24 6.95
C GLN A 77 7.14 3.34 7.42
N GLY A 78 7.45 2.07 7.67
CA GLY A 78 6.52 1.10 8.24
C GLY A 78 6.21 -0.05 7.31
N GLY A 79 5.48 -1.01 7.85
CA GLY A 79 5.13 -2.27 7.20
C GLY A 79 4.66 -3.27 8.26
N PRO A 80 4.32 -4.51 7.88
CA PRO A 80 3.95 -5.53 8.85
C PRO A 80 5.05 -5.78 9.87
N GLU A 81 4.65 -6.02 11.10
CA GLU A 81 5.59 -6.40 12.15
C GLU A 81 6.16 -7.79 11.90
N VAL A 82 7.34 -8.03 12.47
CA VAL A 82 8.00 -9.34 12.45
C VAL A 82 8.06 -9.88 13.89
N ASP A 83 7.76 -11.15 14.08
CA ASP A 83 7.89 -11.83 15.38
C ASP A 83 9.36 -12.18 15.72
N LYS A 84 9.57 -12.86 16.85
CA LYS A 84 10.93 -13.19 17.33
C LYS A 84 11.62 -14.22 16.43
N GLU A 85 10.84 -14.97 15.68
CA GLU A 85 11.24 -16.02 14.76
C GLU A 85 11.45 -15.51 13.32
N GLY A 86 11.22 -14.22 13.08
CA GLY A 86 11.39 -13.62 11.76
C GLY A 86 10.17 -13.76 10.85
N LYS A 87 9.00 -14.18 11.35
CA LYS A 87 7.77 -14.31 10.56
C LYS A 87 6.95 -13.02 10.60
N LEU A 88 6.26 -12.74 9.50
CA LEU A 88 5.37 -11.60 9.39
C LEU A 88 4.14 -11.82 10.28
N LYS A 89 3.88 -10.90 11.21
CA LYS A 89 2.64 -10.90 11.98
C LYS A 89 1.50 -10.35 11.13
N HIS A 90 0.31 -10.89 11.35
CA HIS A 90 -0.91 -10.41 10.68
C HIS A 90 -0.82 -10.42 9.15
N VAL A 91 -0.02 -11.33 8.59
CA VAL A 91 0.08 -11.58 7.15
C VAL A 91 -0.19 -13.04 6.90
N GLU A 92 -1.03 -13.34 5.93
CA GLU A 92 -1.35 -14.71 5.52
C GLU A 92 -1.30 -14.87 4.01
N GLY A 93 -1.17 -16.11 3.56
CA GLY A 93 -1.24 -16.48 2.16
C GLY A 93 -2.64 -16.91 1.76
N GLU A 94 -3.15 -16.41 0.64
CA GLU A 94 -4.42 -16.83 0.06
C GLU A 94 -4.35 -16.84 -1.46
N GLU A 95 -5.18 -17.67 -2.08
CA GLU A 95 -5.36 -17.72 -3.53
C GLU A 95 -6.57 -16.87 -3.90
N VAL A 96 -6.35 -15.85 -4.73
CA VAL A 96 -7.38 -14.87 -5.12
C VAL A 96 -7.47 -14.76 -6.63
N GLU A 97 -8.63 -14.34 -7.12
CA GLU A 97 -8.78 -14.07 -8.56
C GLU A 97 -7.92 -12.86 -8.95
N GLY A 98 -7.18 -12.96 -10.06
CA GLY A 98 -6.28 -11.92 -10.53
C GLY A 98 -6.96 -10.57 -10.78
N GLN A 99 -8.26 -10.58 -11.11
CA GLN A 99 -9.07 -9.37 -11.29
C GLN A 99 -9.32 -8.59 -9.98
N MET A 100 -9.11 -9.20 -8.82
CA MET A 100 -9.19 -8.52 -7.51
C MET A 100 -7.91 -7.73 -7.21
N LEU A 101 -6.81 -7.99 -7.90
CA LEU A 101 -5.53 -7.33 -7.67
C LEU A 101 -5.50 -5.98 -8.37
N VAL A 102 -5.11 -4.94 -7.64
CA VAL A 102 -4.66 -3.70 -8.28
C VAL A 102 -3.35 -3.99 -9.01
N LYS A 103 -3.27 -3.58 -10.28
CA LYS A 103 -2.09 -3.83 -11.11
C LYS A 103 -0.84 -3.25 -10.45
N LEU A 104 0.17 -4.10 -10.31
CA LEU A 104 1.50 -3.67 -9.88
C LEU A 104 2.19 -2.93 -11.04
N GLU A 105 2.50 -1.66 -10.83
CA GLU A 105 3.15 -0.80 -11.84
C GLU A 105 4.65 -0.62 -11.57
N VAL A 106 5.07 -0.78 -10.32
CA VAL A 106 6.46 -0.61 -9.90
C VAL A 106 7.09 -1.98 -9.65
N CYS A 107 8.17 -2.30 -10.36
CA CYS A 107 8.92 -3.53 -10.15
C CYS A 107 9.76 -3.49 -8.86
N GLU A 108 10.22 -4.65 -8.41
CA GLU A 108 10.98 -4.78 -7.15
C GLU A 108 12.25 -3.92 -7.15
N GLU A 109 12.99 -3.89 -8.27
CA GLU A 109 14.26 -3.17 -8.35
C GLU A 109 14.06 -1.66 -8.23
N GLU A 110 13.02 -1.11 -8.88
CA GLU A 110 12.70 0.30 -8.75
C GLU A 110 12.23 0.63 -7.33
N ALA A 111 11.36 -0.21 -6.77
CA ALA A 111 10.90 -0.04 -5.40
C ALA A 111 12.06 -0.10 -4.40
N LEU A 112 13.03 -0.99 -4.60
CA LEU A 112 14.22 -1.10 -3.77
C LEU A 112 15.06 0.18 -3.82
N ARG A 113 15.26 0.77 -5.01
CA ARG A 113 15.98 2.06 -5.13
C ARG A 113 15.28 3.18 -4.36
N GLN A 114 13.96 3.26 -4.44
CA GLN A 114 13.16 4.23 -3.69
C GLN A 114 13.28 3.99 -2.17
N ALA A 115 13.19 2.74 -1.75
CA ALA A 115 13.29 2.35 -0.35
C ALA A 115 14.66 2.64 0.25
N GLU A 116 15.76 2.32 -0.46
CA GLU A 116 17.11 2.63 -0.03
C GLU A 116 17.35 4.14 0.10
N SER A 117 16.90 4.92 -0.89
CA SER A 117 16.98 6.38 -0.86
C SER A 117 16.24 6.96 0.35
N PHE A 118 15.03 6.46 0.62
CA PHE A 118 14.26 6.82 1.79
C PHE A 118 14.98 6.43 3.10
N ALA A 119 15.43 5.18 3.21
CA ALA A 119 16.12 4.66 4.39
C ALA A 119 17.39 5.45 4.72
N LYS A 120 18.22 5.77 3.72
CA LYS A 120 19.44 6.58 3.90
C LYS A 120 19.09 7.96 4.46
N ARG A 121 18.10 8.66 3.89
CA ARG A 121 17.66 9.98 4.37
C ARG A 121 17.09 9.91 5.79
N TYR A 122 16.24 8.94 6.05
CA TYR A 122 15.61 8.75 7.35
C TYR A 122 16.65 8.46 8.44
N MET A 123 17.61 7.59 8.15
CA MET A 123 18.69 7.25 9.09
C MET A 123 19.67 8.40 9.29
N ALA A 124 20.00 9.17 8.24
CA ALA A 124 20.81 10.38 8.36
C ALA A 124 20.14 11.46 9.22
N TYR A 125 18.80 11.58 9.13
CA TYR A 125 18.01 12.47 9.99
C TYR A 125 18.07 12.03 11.47
N LEU A 126 17.88 10.73 11.75
CA LEU A 126 17.93 10.22 13.12
C LEU A 126 19.33 10.20 13.74
N PHE A 127 20.36 10.01 12.92
CA PHE A 127 21.75 9.84 13.36
C PHE A 127 22.70 10.73 12.56
N PRO A 128 22.61 12.07 12.71
CA PRO A 128 23.42 13.00 11.94
C PRO A 128 24.91 12.77 12.16
N GLY A 129 25.68 12.81 11.06
CA GLY A 129 27.14 12.65 11.08
C GLY A 129 27.64 11.23 11.38
N LYS A 130 26.76 10.22 11.44
CA LYS A 130 27.17 8.81 11.56
C LYS A 130 27.38 8.19 10.18
N ASN A 131 28.39 7.32 10.08
CA ASN A 131 28.54 6.44 8.93
C ASN A 131 27.59 5.26 9.11
N ILE A 132 26.64 5.12 8.19
CA ILE A 132 25.53 4.15 8.26
C ILE A 132 25.67 3.19 7.09
N LYS A 133 25.91 1.92 7.40
CA LYS A 133 25.84 0.85 6.41
C LYS A 133 24.43 0.26 6.43
N LEU A 134 23.73 0.32 5.30
CA LEU A 134 22.43 -0.30 5.11
C LEU A 134 22.59 -1.64 4.39
N GLU A 135 21.86 -2.64 4.88
CA GLU A 135 21.76 -3.96 4.31
C GLU A 135 20.27 -4.34 4.26
N VAL A 136 19.81 -4.88 3.13
CA VAL A 136 18.44 -5.41 3.01
C VAL A 136 18.44 -6.82 3.57
N GLU A 137 17.79 -7.04 4.71
CA GLU A 137 17.63 -8.36 5.32
C GLU A 137 16.53 -9.18 4.62
N ARG A 138 15.47 -8.51 4.15
CA ARG A 138 14.28 -9.19 3.58
C ARG A 138 13.48 -8.29 2.65
N ARG A 139 12.79 -8.91 1.70
CA ARG A 139 11.93 -8.28 0.69
C ARG A 139 10.65 -9.08 0.55
N GLU A 140 9.51 -8.41 0.48
CA GLU A 140 8.21 -9.06 0.38
C GLU A 140 7.27 -8.21 -0.48
N LEU A 141 6.44 -8.86 -1.31
CA LEU A 141 5.28 -8.22 -1.93
C LEU A 141 4.05 -8.55 -1.10
N ILE A 142 3.46 -7.53 -0.47
CA ILE A 142 2.33 -7.68 0.43
C ILE A 142 1.17 -6.83 -0.07
N TYR A 143 -0.01 -7.43 -0.10
CA TYR A 143 -1.22 -6.78 -0.54
C TYR A 143 -2.03 -6.29 0.66
N ARG A 144 -2.43 -5.02 0.63
CA ARG A 144 -3.38 -4.46 1.61
C ARG A 144 -4.79 -4.54 1.04
N PRO A 145 -5.74 -5.18 1.74
CA PRO A 145 -7.10 -5.32 1.25
C PRO A 145 -7.89 -4.02 1.44
N PHE A 146 -8.70 -3.66 0.45
CA PHE A 146 -9.59 -2.50 0.45
C PHE A 146 -10.97 -2.89 -0.06
N TRP A 147 -12.00 -2.36 0.57
CA TRP A 147 -13.36 -2.40 0.05
C TRP A 147 -13.62 -1.20 -0.85
N LEU A 148 -13.85 -1.44 -2.13
CA LEU A 148 -14.38 -0.46 -3.06
C LEU A 148 -15.89 -0.43 -2.92
N VAL A 149 -16.43 0.72 -2.55
CA VAL A 149 -17.87 0.91 -2.35
C VAL A 149 -18.38 1.92 -3.35
N LYS A 150 -19.27 1.46 -4.23
CA LYS A 150 -19.98 2.32 -5.18
C LYS A 150 -21.21 2.91 -4.51
N MET A 151 -21.20 4.22 -4.39
CA MET A 151 -22.34 5.07 -4.03
C MET A 151 -22.77 5.84 -5.28
N ARG A 152 -23.99 6.39 -5.30
CA ARG A 152 -24.63 7.05 -6.48
C ARG A 152 -23.63 7.64 -7.49
N ASP A 153 -22.83 8.61 -7.06
CA ASP A 153 -21.89 9.34 -7.95
C ASP A 153 -20.40 9.15 -7.59
N VAL A 154 -20.07 8.29 -6.61
CA VAL A 154 -18.71 8.19 -6.06
C VAL A 154 -18.35 6.75 -5.73
N ILE A 155 -17.12 6.36 -6.07
CA ILE A 155 -16.49 5.13 -5.55
C ILE A 155 -15.53 5.53 -4.43
N LYS A 156 -15.67 4.89 -3.27
CA LYS A 156 -14.80 5.09 -2.11
C LYS A 156 -13.99 3.83 -1.84
N ALA A 157 -12.73 3.98 -1.46
CA ALA A 157 -11.94 2.89 -0.91
C ALA A 157 -11.96 2.96 0.62
N LEU A 158 -12.35 1.87 1.25
CA LEU A 158 -12.34 1.70 2.69
C LEU A 158 -11.28 0.68 3.01
N ASP A 159 -10.37 1.01 3.91
CA ASP A 159 -9.36 0.07 4.37
C ASP A 159 -10.03 -1.15 4.98
N ALA A 160 -9.73 -2.35 4.49
CA ALA A 160 -10.40 -3.54 4.97
C ALA A 160 -9.80 -4.08 6.28
N ILE A 161 -8.77 -3.44 6.84
CA ILE A 161 -8.17 -3.83 8.13
C ILE A 161 -8.90 -3.17 9.30
N ASP A 162 -9.03 -1.84 9.27
CA ASP A 162 -9.64 -1.04 10.34
C ASP A 162 -11.00 -0.42 9.94
N GLY A 163 -11.37 -0.52 8.66
CA GLY A 163 -12.59 0.07 8.12
C GLY A 163 -12.51 1.59 7.99
N GLU A 164 -11.34 2.20 8.08
CA GLU A 164 -11.17 3.64 7.90
C GLU A 164 -11.39 4.05 6.44
N GLU A 165 -11.96 5.24 6.26
CA GLU A 165 -12.32 5.78 4.96
C GLU A 165 -11.11 6.50 4.36
N ILE A 166 -10.52 5.92 3.32
CA ILE A 166 -9.55 6.62 2.50
C ILE A 166 -10.32 7.28 1.36
N THR A 167 -10.49 8.59 1.46
CA THR A 167 -11.12 9.35 0.37
C THR A 167 -10.14 9.36 -0.81
N ILE A 168 -10.39 8.52 -1.80
CA ILE A 168 -9.80 8.69 -3.13
C ILE A 168 -10.50 9.91 -3.73
N SER A 169 -9.87 11.08 -3.63
CA SER A 169 -10.38 12.26 -4.33
C SER A 169 -10.26 11.99 -5.83
N THR A 170 -11.36 11.68 -6.50
CA THR A 170 -11.43 11.84 -7.94
C THR A 170 -11.38 13.33 -8.21
N SER A 171 -10.21 13.82 -8.61
CA SER A 171 -10.05 15.19 -9.05
C SER A 171 -11.11 15.50 -10.10
N SER A 172 -11.83 16.59 -9.83
CA SER A 172 -12.71 17.35 -10.70
C SER A 172 -12.06 17.62 -12.07
N ALA A 173 -12.20 16.66 -12.99
CA ALA A 173 -11.75 16.78 -14.38
C ALA A 173 -12.78 16.23 -15.37
N ILE A 174 -14.07 16.42 -15.10
CA ILE A 174 -15.12 16.38 -16.13
C ILE A 174 -16.10 17.53 -15.82
N LYS A 175 -15.66 18.76 -16.06
CA LYS A 175 -16.55 19.90 -16.26
C LYS A 175 -16.18 20.58 -17.58
N GLY A 176 -16.95 20.21 -18.60
CA GLY A 176 -17.21 20.91 -19.85
C GLY A 176 -16.13 21.82 -20.44
N ARG A 177 -15.48 21.34 -21.49
CA ARG A 177 -15.30 22.21 -22.67
C ARG A 177 -16.71 22.52 -23.18
N ARG A 178 -17.26 23.66 -22.76
CA ARG A 178 -18.28 24.34 -23.57
C ARG A 178 -17.54 25.01 -24.72
N GLU A 179 -18.05 24.74 -25.90
CA GLU A 179 -17.72 25.38 -27.16
C GLU A 179 -17.81 26.90 -27.01
N GLU A 180 -16.69 27.59 -27.19
CA GLU A 180 -16.72 28.99 -27.63
C GLU A 180 -16.65 28.95 -29.16
N GLY A 181 -17.82 28.76 -29.75
CA GLY A 181 -18.09 29.11 -31.13
C GLY A 181 -18.61 30.55 -31.17
N SER A 182 -17.91 31.38 -31.94
CA SER A 182 -18.36 32.61 -32.61
C SER A 182 -19.25 33.59 -31.86
N GLU A 183 -18.69 34.77 -31.60
CA GLU A 183 -19.14 36.01 -32.25
C GLU A 183 -18.11 37.10 -31.96
N LEU A 184 -17.46 37.62 -33.01
CA LEU A 184 -17.11 39.05 -33.18
C LEU A 184 -16.42 39.24 -34.55
N HIS A 185 -17.12 40.00 -35.39
CA HIS A 185 -16.78 40.58 -36.70
C HIS A 185 -16.96 39.71 -37.95
#